data_AF-A0AAW4BK59-F1
#
_entry.id   AF-A0AAW4BK59-F1
#
_cell.length_a   1.000
_cell.length_b   1.000
_cell.length_c   1.000
_cell.angle_alpha   90.00
_cell.angle_beta   90.00
_cell.angle_gamma   90.00
#
_symmetry.space_group_name_H-M   'P 1'
#
loop_
_entity.id
_entity.type
_entity.pdbx_description
1 polymer ?
#
loop_
_entity_poly.entity_id
_entity_poly.type
_entity_poly.pdbx_seq_one_letter_code
_entity_poly.pdbx_strand_id
1 'polypeptide(L)'
;EVQNGLASTRLEPLSVRNLHNIVTAHEYQFPLGMSNKQDFRITVSGAQEKTALLKIKNDWFLPSFDYPSTHILKFPIGFIQQPAATLDMTMSVENEYFCIKLAEVMGFQVPKIEI
;
A
#
# COMPACT_ATOMS: atom_id res chain seq x y z
N GLU A 1 6.24 38.01 -10.36
CA GLU A 1 6.14 37.52 -8.96
C GLU A 1 5.72 36.07 -9.00
N VAL A 2 6.61 35.16 -8.59
CA VAL A 2 6.27 33.74 -8.45
C VAL A 2 5.47 33.65 -7.16
N GLN A 3 4.19 33.32 -7.24
CA GLN A 3 3.37 33.10 -6.06
C GLN A 3 3.94 31.90 -5.30
N ASN A 4 4.63 32.19 -4.19
CA ASN A 4 4.89 31.25 -3.12
C ASN A 4 3.55 30.80 -2.54
N GLY A 5 3.06 29.65 -3.00
CA GLY A 5 1.75 29.12 -2.66
C GLY A 5 1.77 27.62 -2.41
N LEU A 6 2.84 27.07 -1.81
CA LEU A 6 2.77 25.76 -1.18
C LEU A 6 2.61 25.99 0.30
N ALA A 7 1.36 26.15 0.73
CA ALA A 7 1.03 26.00 2.13
C ALA A 7 1.52 24.61 2.55
N SER A 8 2.46 24.56 3.50
CA SER A 8 2.90 23.29 4.10
C SER A 8 1.66 22.57 4.57
N THR A 9 1.28 21.52 3.84
CA THR A 9 0.07 20.77 4.16
C THR A 9 0.40 20.01 5.43
N ARG A 10 -0.25 20.37 6.53
CA ARG A 10 -0.04 19.72 7.82
C ARG A 10 -0.36 18.23 7.64
N LEU A 11 0.57 17.36 8.02
CA LEU A 11 0.36 15.92 8.04
C LEU A 11 -0.69 15.59 9.10
N GLU A 12 -1.82 15.06 8.67
CA GLU A 12 -2.88 14.58 9.54
C GLU A 12 -2.94 13.05 9.49
N PRO A 13 -2.95 12.37 10.64
CA PRO A 13 -3.02 10.92 10.67
C PRO A 13 -4.35 10.43 10.10
N LEU A 14 -4.30 9.35 9.34
CA LEU A 14 -5.46 8.65 8.83
C LEU A 14 -6.21 8.01 10.00
N SER A 15 -7.49 8.36 10.13
CA SER A 15 -8.39 7.59 10.99
C SER A 15 -8.47 6.13 10.52
N VAL A 16 -8.76 5.20 11.43
CA VAL A 16 -8.96 3.78 11.11
C VAL A 16 -9.98 3.60 9.98
N ARG A 17 -11.05 4.41 9.98
CA ARG A 17 -12.06 4.40 8.92
C ARG A 17 -11.48 4.79 7.56
N ASN A 18 -10.67 5.85 7.51
CA ASN A 18 -10.05 6.28 6.25
C ASN A 18 -9.02 5.27 5.76
N LEU A 19 -8.22 4.70 6.66
CA LEU A 19 -7.28 3.63 6.33
C LEU A 19 -8.01 2.42 5.76
N HIS A 20 -9.10 1.96 6.41
CA HIS A 20 -9.94 0.89 5.91
C HIS A 20 -10.48 1.20 4.51
N ASN A 21 -11.02 2.39 4.29
CA ASN A 21 -11.53 2.79 2.98
C ASN A 21 -10.45 2.73 1.89
N ILE A 22 -9.20 3.12 2.19
CA ILE A 22 -8.08 3.04 1.23
C ILE A 22 -7.71 1.58 0.96
N VAL A 23 -7.64 0.76 2.02
CA VAL A 23 -7.27 -0.65 1.92
C VAL A 23 -8.33 -1.46 1.16
N THR A 24 -9.62 -1.18 1.32
CA THR A 24 -10.71 -1.88 0.61
C THR A 24 -11.10 -1.22 -0.71
N ALA A 25 -10.55 -0.06 -1.05
CA ALA A 25 -10.94 0.67 -2.26
C ALA A 25 -10.64 -0.09 -3.57
N HIS A 26 -9.73 -1.07 -3.54
CA HIS A 26 -9.48 -1.98 -4.66
C HIS A 26 -10.74 -2.79 -5.04
N GLU A 27 -11.63 -3.08 -4.08
CA GLU A 27 -12.91 -3.76 -4.32
C GLU A 27 -13.92 -2.90 -5.10
N TYR A 28 -13.70 -1.58 -5.10
CA TYR A 28 -14.60 -0.58 -5.71
C TYR A 28 -14.02 0.05 -6.99
N GLN A 29 -13.05 -0.61 -7.65
CA GLN A 29 -12.40 -0.14 -8.88
C GLN A 29 -11.64 1.19 -8.75
N PHE A 30 -11.24 1.59 -7.54
CA PHE A 30 -10.34 2.73 -7.35
C PHE A 30 -8.89 2.24 -7.34
N PRO A 31 -8.11 2.48 -8.41
CA PRO A 31 -6.75 1.98 -8.48
C PRO A 31 -5.92 2.54 -7.33
N LEU A 32 -5.15 1.66 -6.68
CA LEU A 32 -4.26 1.98 -5.54
C LEU A 32 -4.96 2.66 -4.35
N GLY A 33 -6.28 2.55 -4.24
CA GLY A 33 -7.07 3.21 -3.19
C GLY A 33 -7.19 4.72 -3.33
N MET A 34 -6.92 5.26 -4.53
CA MET A 34 -7.04 6.70 -4.82
C MET A 34 -8.51 7.07 -5.09
N SER A 35 -9.16 7.74 -4.15
CA SER A 35 -10.48 8.35 -4.38
C SER A 35 -10.32 9.75 -4.99
N ASN A 36 -11.25 10.16 -5.87
CA ASN A 36 -11.23 11.46 -6.57
C ASN A 36 -11.30 12.71 -5.65
N LYS A 37 -11.36 12.56 -4.33
CA LYS A 37 -11.63 13.64 -3.38
C LYS A 37 -10.38 14.23 -2.71
N GLN A 38 -9.21 13.64 -2.88
CA GLN A 38 -7.95 14.11 -2.28
C GLN A 38 -6.84 14.10 -3.33
N ASP A 39 -5.89 15.03 -3.22
CA ASP A 39 -4.67 15.09 -4.05
C ASP A 39 -3.69 13.94 -3.73
N PHE A 40 -4.23 12.73 -3.60
CA PHE A 40 -3.50 11.50 -3.36
C PHE A 40 -3.12 10.88 -4.70
N ARG A 41 -1.87 11.11 -5.12
CA ARG A 41 -1.32 10.61 -6.38
C ARG A 41 -0.10 9.75 -6.08
N ILE A 42 -0.21 8.46 -6.34
CA ILE A 42 0.89 7.50 -6.21
C ILE A 42 1.00 6.64 -7.46
N THR A 43 2.18 6.10 -7.69
CA THR A 43 2.43 5.12 -8.75
C THR A 43 3.33 4.03 -8.20
N VAL A 44 2.85 2.79 -8.26
CA VAL A 44 3.59 1.61 -7.78
C VAL A 44 3.40 0.50 -8.81
N SER A 45 4.49 -0.11 -9.26
CA SER A 45 4.45 -1.17 -10.27
C SER A 45 4.05 -2.55 -9.70
N GLY A 46 3.70 -3.46 -10.61
CA GLY A 46 3.37 -4.85 -10.32
C GLY A 46 1.87 -5.13 -10.37
N ALA A 47 1.51 -6.37 -10.71
CA ALA A 47 0.13 -6.76 -11.04
C ALA A 47 -0.79 -7.00 -9.82
N GLN A 48 -0.23 -7.34 -8.66
CA GLN A 48 -1.00 -7.51 -7.42
C GLN A 48 -1.54 -6.16 -6.92
N GLU A 49 -2.79 -6.15 -6.43
CA GLU A 49 -3.39 -4.99 -5.80
C GLU A 49 -2.57 -4.49 -4.60
N LYS A 50 -2.31 -3.19 -4.58
CA LYS A 50 -1.45 -2.56 -3.57
C LYS A 50 -1.72 -1.07 -3.47
N THR A 51 -1.27 -0.45 -2.39
CA THR A 51 -1.18 1.01 -2.25
C THR A 51 0.15 1.40 -1.62
N ALA A 52 0.44 2.68 -1.51
CA ALA A 52 1.61 3.19 -0.82
C ALA A 52 1.22 4.33 0.13
N LEU A 53 1.64 4.21 1.38
CA LEU A 53 1.34 5.15 2.45
C LEU A 53 2.61 5.56 3.19
N LEU A 54 2.52 6.68 3.91
CA LEU A 54 3.55 7.12 4.84
C LEU A 54 3.23 6.59 6.22
N LYS A 55 4.18 5.85 6.82
CA LYS A 55 4.12 5.44 8.23
C LYS A 55 5.11 6.28 9.05
N ILE A 56 4.62 6.95 10.08
CA ILE A 56 5.47 7.63 11.08
C ILE A 56 5.09 7.08 12.45
N LYS A 57 6.06 6.46 13.14
CA LYS A 57 5.81 5.71 14.38
C LYS A 57 4.72 4.65 14.16
N ASN A 58 3.55 4.81 14.76
CA ASN A 58 2.43 3.88 14.67
C ASN A 58 1.23 4.43 13.92
N ASP A 59 1.37 5.61 13.30
CA ASP A 59 0.31 6.31 12.59
C ASP A 59 0.57 6.28 11.07
N TRP A 60 -0.53 6.18 10.32
CA TRP A 60 -0.54 6.16 8.86
C TRP A 60 -0.99 7.51 8.31
N PHE A 61 -0.37 7.96 7.21
CA PHE A 61 -0.62 9.24 6.58
C PHE A 61 -0.72 9.07 5.06
N LEU A 62 -1.45 9.97 4.41
CA LEU A 62 -1.38 10.08 2.95
C LEU A 62 -0.05 10.71 2.57
N PRO A 63 0.65 10.14 1.57
CA PRO A 63 1.81 10.79 1.00
C PRO A 63 1.40 12.04 0.23
N SER A 64 2.32 13.00 0.18
CA SER A 64 2.20 14.24 -0.59
C SER A 64 3.56 14.63 -1.17
N PHE A 65 3.63 15.76 -1.87
CA PHE A 65 4.87 16.22 -2.49
C PHE A 65 6.05 16.33 -1.50
N ASP A 66 5.81 16.89 -0.31
CA ASP A 66 6.84 17.05 0.72
C ASP A 66 7.05 15.78 1.56
N TYR A 67 6.13 14.82 1.48
CA TYR A 67 6.07 13.66 2.36
C TYR A 67 5.88 12.37 1.56
N PRO A 68 6.98 11.74 1.08
CA PRO A 68 6.89 10.53 0.28
C PRO A 68 6.37 9.33 1.09
N SER A 69 5.74 8.38 0.40
CA SER A 69 5.35 7.10 1.01
C SER A 69 6.58 6.32 1.50
N THR A 70 6.45 5.61 2.61
CA THR A 70 7.53 4.78 3.17
C THR A 70 7.24 3.28 3.09
N HIS A 71 5.98 2.90 2.86
CA HIS A 71 5.56 1.50 2.82
C HIS A 71 4.66 1.24 1.61
N ILE A 72 4.82 0.07 1.02
CA ILE A 72 3.87 -0.52 0.06
C ILE A 72 3.01 -1.51 0.83
N LEU A 73 1.70 -1.31 0.82
CA LEU A 73 0.74 -2.22 1.41
C LEU A 73 0.19 -3.09 0.29
N LYS A 74 0.40 -4.41 0.40
CA LYS A 74 -0.08 -5.39 -0.58
C LYS A 74 -1.33 -6.08 -0.04
N PHE A 75 -2.34 -6.21 -0.88
CA PHE A 75 -3.61 -6.83 -0.49
C PHE A 75 -3.65 -8.31 -0.90
N PRO A 76 -4.50 -9.13 -0.26
CA PRO A 76 -4.73 -10.51 -0.67
C PRO A 76 -5.10 -10.61 -2.15
N ILE A 77 -4.50 -11.56 -2.88
CA ILE A 77 -4.74 -11.73 -4.31
C ILE A 77 -6.09 -12.41 -4.57
N GLY A 78 -6.52 -13.31 -3.68
CA GLY A 78 -7.74 -14.09 -3.87
C GLY A 78 -7.50 -15.26 -4.83
N PHE A 79 -8.39 -15.47 -5.80
CA PHE A 79 -8.27 -16.60 -6.75
C PHE A 79 -7.75 -16.13 -8.10
N ILE A 80 -6.76 -16.85 -8.64
CA ILE A 80 -6.26 -16.61 -10.00
C ILE A 80 -6.76 -17.72 -10.92
N GLN A 81 -7.53 -17.34 -11.93
CA GLN A 81 -7.96 -18.26 -12.99
C GLN A 81 -6.83 -18.45 -14.00
N GLN A 82 -6.36 -19.68 -14.15
CA GLN A 82 -5.38 -20.09 -15.15
C GLN A 82 -6.05 -21.03 -16.16
N PRO A 83 -5.50 -21.19 -17.38
CA PRO A 83 -6.12 -22.01 -18.43
C PRO A 83 -6.41 -23.46 -18.01
N ALA A 84 -5.63 -24.01 -17.08
CA ALA A 84 -5.73 -25.41 -16.66
C ALA A 84 -6.20 -25.60 -15.21
N ALA A 85 -6.25 -24.54 -14.39
CA ALA A 85 -6.57 -24.63 -12.97
C ALA A 85 -6.93 -23.27 -12.36
N THR A 86 -7.61 -23.31 -11.21
CA THR A 86 -7.73 -22.15 -10.33
C THR A 86 -6.65 -22.23 -9.26
N LEU A 87 -5.83 -21.19 -9.14
CA LEU A 87 -4.87 -21.06 -8.05
C LEU A 87 -5.50 -20.28 -6.91
N ASP A 88 -5.51 -20.87 -5.71
CA ASP A 88 -5.93 -20.22 -4.48
C ASP A 88 -4.75 -19.42 -3.88
N MET A 89 -4.88 -18.09 -3.90
CA MET A 89 -3.94 -17.12 -3.33
C MET A 89 -4.64 -16.24 -2.28
N THR A 90 -5.69 -16.75 -1.63
CA THR A 90 -6.39 -16.04 -0.54
C THR A 90 -5.45 -15.71 0.63
N MET A 91 -4.47 -16.58 0.89
CA MET A 91 -3.43 -16.42 1.92
C MET A 91 -2.13 -15.80 1.37
N SER A 92 -2.20 -14.98 0.31
CA SER A 92 -0.99 -14.44 -0.33
C SER A 92 -0.18 -13.52 0.58
N VAL A 93 -0.82 -12.86 1.54
CA VAL A 93 -0.14 -11.97 2.51
C VAL A 93 0.74 -12.80 3.44
N GLU A 94 0.17 -13.85 4.04
CA GLU A 94 0.89 -14.76 4.93
C GLU A 94 1.96 -15.55 4.19
N ASN A 95 1.68 -15.95 2.94
CA ASN A 95 2.65 -16.62 2.09
C ASN A 95 3.88 -15.71 1.84
N GLU A 96 3.66 -14.46 1.42
CA GLU A 96 4.76 -13.52 1.17
C GLU A 96 5.51 -13.20 2.47
N TYR A 97 4.80 -13.03 3.58
CA TYR A 97 5.41 -12.83 4.89
C TYR A 97 6.31 -13.99 5.29
N PHE A 98 5.82 -15.23 5.17
CA PHE A 98 6.59 -16.42 5.46
C PHE A 98 7.84 -16.51 4.57
N CYS A 99 7.70 -16.30 3.26
CA CYS A 99 8.82 -16.36 2.33
C CYS A 99 9.91 -15.34 2.66
N ILE A 100 9.53 -14.10 2.98
CA ILE A 100 10.48 -13.04 3.34
C ILE A 100 11.15 -13.34 4.69
N LYS A 101 10.39 -13.83 5.70
CA LYS A 101 10.97 -14.21 6.99
C LYS A 101 11.90 -15.41 6.91
N LEU A 102 11.56 -16.39 6.09
CA LEU A 102 12.45 -17.51 5.80
C LEU A 102 13.74 -17.01 5.14
N ALA A 103 13.63 -16.16 4.12
CA ALA A 103 14.78 -15.58 3.44
C ALA A 103 15.67 -14.74 4.39
N GLU A 104 15.06 -13.97 5.30
CA GLU A 104 15.76 -13.21 6.35
C GLU A 104 16.60 -14.15 7.24
N VAL A 105 16.00 -15.23 7.76
CA VAL A 105 16.68 -16.22 8.61
C VAL A 105 17.76 -16.98 7.86
N MET A 106 17.59 -17.18 6.55
CA MET A 106 18.61 -17.79 5.67
C MET A 106 19.76 -16.82 5.31
N GLY A 107 19.72 -15.56 5.78
CA GLY A 107 20.78 -14.58 5.58
C GLY A 107 20.68 -13.76 4.29
N PHE A 108 19.55 -13.81 3.58
CA PHE A 108 19.32 -12.96 2.41
C PHE A 108 19.00 -11.52 2.83
N GLN A 109 19.45 -10.55 2.03
CA GLN A 109 19.05 -9.16 2.18
C GLN A 109 17.62 -8.98 1.67
N VAL A 110 16.69 -8.69 2.58
CA VAL A 110 15.25 -8.55 2.30
C VAL A 110 14.70 -7.25 2.89
N PRO A 111 13.56 -6.73 2.40
CA PRO A 111 12.90 -5.59 3.03
C PRO A 111 12.35 -5.95 4.42
N LYS A 112 12.23 -4.93 5.28
CA LYS A 112 11.46 -5.07 6.53
C LYS A 112 9.98 -5.12 6.21
N ILE A 113 9.29 -6.07 6.84
CA ILE A 113 7.85 -6.31 6.64
C ILE A 113 7.14 -6.59 7.97
N GLU A 114 5.84 -6.34 7.97
CA GLU A 114 4.90 -6.58 9.07
C GLU A 114 3.51 -6.91 8.49
N ILE A 115 2.66 -7.57 9.28
CA ILE A 115 1.23 -7.76 9.04
C ILE A 115 0.47 -7.02 10.15
#